data_AF-A0A0C2YK60-F1
#
_entry.id   AF-A0A0C2YK60-F1
#
_cell.length_a   1.000
_cell.length_b   1.000
_cell.length_c   1.000
_cell.angle_alpha   90.00
_cell.angle_beta   90.00
_cell.angle_gamma   90.00
#
_symmetry.space_group_name_H-M   'P 1'
#
loop_
_entity.id
_entity.type
_entity.pdbx_description
1 polymer ?
#
loop_
_entity_poly.entity_id
_entity_poly.type
_entity_poly.pdbx_seq_one_letter_code
_entity_poly.pdbx_strand_id
1 'polypeptide(L)'
;MRSILAALCLVLAAGPALADQVSALAAVRAQPKVLDASIDDRGNLYVVVKNETTIAWEAYGAGMCRLVRPHQARVFQAHVIDMTSVGKGAKPPQWKRLAQVNCAAIN
;
A
#
# COMPACT_ATOMS: atom_id res chain seq x y z
N MET A 1 34.16 1.34 -24.02
CA MET A 1 34.11 0.73 -22.66
C MET A 1 33.34 1.55 -21.62
N ARG A 2 33.17 2.88 -21.76
CA ARG A 2 32.40 3.71 -20.82
C ARG A 2 30.88 3.43 -20.78
N SER A 3 30.28 3.01 -21.90
CA SER A 3 28.82 2.82 -21.99
C SER A 3 28.31 1.53 -21.32
N ILE A 4 29.17 0.54 -21.12
CA ILE A 4 28.80 -0.75 -20.49
C ILE A 4 28.66 -0.59 -18.97
N LEU A 5 29.49 0.27 -18.35
CA LEU A 5 29.40 0.59 -16.93
C LEU A 5 28.12 1.36 -16.56
N ALA A 6 27.65 2.25 -17.45
CA ALA A 6 26.42 3.01 -17.20
C ALA A 6 25.17 2.11 -17.18
N ALA A 7 25.11 1.09 -18.04
CA ALA A 7 24.00 0.14 -18.08
C ALA A 7 23.97 -0.76 -16.82
N LEU A 8 25.13 -1.13 -16.28
CA LEU A 8 25.20 -1.97 -15.08
C LEU A 8 24.70 -1.24 -13.82
N CYS A 9 25.00 0.05 -13.68
CA CYS A 9 24.53 0.85 -12.55
C CYS A 9 23.00 1.08 -12.55
N LEU A 10 22.37 1.15 -13.72
CA LEU A 10 20.92 1.32 -13.85
C LEU A 10 20.14 0.07 -13.43
N VAL A 11 20.69 -1.13 -13.61
CA VAL A 11 20.05 -2.38 -13.19
C VAL A 11 20.15 -2.58 -11.67
N LEU A 12 21.25 -2.15 -11.06
CA LEU A 12 21.47 -2.25 -9.60
C LEU A 12 20.59 -1.28 -8.79
N ALA A 13 20.19 -0.14 -9.36
CA ALA A 13 19.37 0.86 -8.67
C ALA A 13 17.86 0.55 -8.67
N ALA A 14 17.39 -0.38 -9.50
CA ALA A 14 15.97 -0.74 -9.58
C ALA A 14 15.53 -1.80 -8.54
N GLY A 15 16.48 -2.59 -8.01
CA GLY A 15 16.22 -3.62 -7.01
C GLY A 15 15.68 -3.17 -5.65
N PRO A 16 16.18 -2.07 -5.02
CA PRO A 16 15.76 -1.71 -3.65
C PRO A 16 14.27 -1.34 -3.58
N ALA A 17 13.76 -0.58 -4.54
CA ALA A 17 12.36 -0.10 -4.52
C ALA A 17 11.30 -1.22 -4.53
N LEU A 18 11.60 -2.37 -5.15
CA LEU A 18 10.69 -3.52 -5.14
C LEU A 18 10.78 -4.32 -3.84
N ALA A 19 11.99 -4.49 -3.28
CA ALA A 19 12.17 -5.13 -1.97
C ALA A 19 11.46 -4.34 -0.85
N ASP A 20 11.52 -3.02 -0.95
CA ASP A 20 10.87 -2.05 -0.08
C ASP A 20 9.33 -2.23 -0.08
N GLN A 21 8.72 -2.33 -1.27
CA GLN A 21 7.28 -2.58 -1.39
C GLN A 21 6.84 -3.95 -0.87
N VAL A 22 7.61 -5.00 -1.16
CA VAL A 22 7.28 -6.35 -0.70
C VAL A 22 7.31 -6.42 0.82
N SER A 23 8.32 -5.82 1.45
CA SER A 23 8.42 -5.79 2.92
C SER A 23 7.29 -4.96 3.56
N ALA A 24 6.89 -3.83 2.95
CA ALA A 24 5.75 -3.05 3.39
C ALA A 24 4.43 -3.84 3.31
N LEU A 25 4.19 -4.52 2.19
CA LEU A 25 2.99 -5.35 2.00
C LEU A 25 2.94 -6.51 3.00
N ALA A 26 4.08 -7.14 3.28
CA ALA A 26 4.16 -8.18 4.31
C ALA A 26 3.77 -7.63 5.69
N ALA A 27 4.28 -6.45 6.06
CA ALA A 27 3.94 -5.80 7.33
C ALA A 27 2.44 -5.44 7.41
N VAL A 28 1.86 -4.91 6.33
CA VAL A 28 0.43 -4.58 6.25
C VAL A 28 -0.42 -5.84 6.36
N ARG A 29 -0.10 -6.91 5.62
CA ARG A 29 -0.84 -8.18 5.68
C ARG A 29 -0.76 -8.86 7.04
N ALA A 30 0.30 -8.61 7.81
CA ALA A 30 0.43 -9.09 9.17
C ALA A 30 -0.47 -8.35 10.18
N GLN A 31 -1.09 -7.23 9.79
CA GLN A 31 -1.97 -6.48 10.68
C GLN A 31 -3.32 -7.19 10.87
N PRO A 32 -3.92 -7.07 12.07
CA PRO A 32 -5.28 -7.56 12.31
C PRO A 32 -6.27 -6.96 11.31
N LYS A 33 -7.28 -7.76 10.93
CA LYS A 33 -8.39 -7.38 10.02
C LYS A 33 -8.03 -7.21 8.55
N VAL A 34 -6.74 -7.20 8.20
CA VAL A 34 -6.30 -7.21 6.80
C VAL A 34 -6.54 -8.58 6.21
N LEU A 35 -7.25 -8.62 5.08
CA LEU A 35 -7.54 -9.83 4.33
C LEU A 35 -6.65 -9.93 3.10
N ASP A 36 -6.43 -8.79 2.47
CA ASP A 36 -5.43 -8.63 1.43
C ASP A 36 -4.94 -7.18 1.40
N ALA A 37 -3.78 -6.97 0.81
CA ALA A 37 -3.23 -5.65 0.58
C ALA A 37 -2.46 -5.61 -0.74
N SER A 38 -2.50 -4.47 -1.41
CA SER A 38 -1.74 -4.22 -2.64
C SER A 38 -1.28 -2.78 -2.68
N ILE A 39 -0.17 -2.53 -3.38
CA ILE A 39 0.33 -1.19 -3.68
C ILE A 39 0.34 -1.07 -5.20
N ASP A 40 -0.26 -0.01 -5.74
CA ASP A 40 -0.17 0.30 -7.18
C ASP A 40 1.08 1.13 -7.51
N ASP A 41 1.35 1.28 -8.80
CA ASP A 41 2.48 2.05 -9.34
C ASP A 41 2.42 3.55 -9.01
N ARG A 42 1.27 4.06 -8.59
CA ARG A 42 1.05 5.45 -8.17
C ARG A 42 1.25 5.64 -6.67
N GLY A 43 1.58 4.58 -5.92
CA GLY A 43 1.78 4.66 -4.48
C GLY A 43 0.46 4.70 -3.69
N ASN A 44 -0.62 4.17 -4.25
CA ASN A 44 -1.84 3.90 -3.48
C ASN A 44 -1.72 2.52 -2.84
N LEU A 45 -1.76 2.49 -1.51
CA LEU A 45 -1.93 1.28 -0.72
C LEU A 45 -3.42 0.97 -0.60
N TYR A 46 -3.86 -0.16 -1.13
CA TYR A 46 -5.21 -0.69 -0.92
C TYR A 46 -5.15 -1.76 0.17
N VAL A 47 -5.91 -1.57 1.24
CA VAL A 47 -6.03 -2.52 2.34
C VAL A 47 -7.45 -3.05 2.37
N VAL A 48 -7.62 -4.32 2.01
CA VAL A 48 -8.93 -4.97 1.96
C VAL A 48 -9.25 -5.55 3.33
N VAL A 49 -10.40 -5.14 3.88
CA VAL A 49 -10.84 -5.52 5.23
C VAL A 49 -12.30 -5.94 5.21
N LYS A 50 -12.73 -6.64 6.25
CA LYS A 50 -14.16 -6.82 6.55
C LYS A 50 -14.67 -5.59 7.27
N ASN A 51 -15.71 -4.94 6.73
CA ASN A 51 -16.29 -3.77 7.36
C ASN A 51 -16.95 -4.12 8.71
N GLU A 52 -16.65 -3.32 9.72
CA GLU A 52 -17.09 -3.44 11.12
C GLU A 52 -17.42 -2.03 11.61
N THR A 53 -18.54 -1.86 12.31
CA THR A 53 -19.03 -0.54 12.75
C THR A 53 -18.28 0.03 13.96
N THR A 54 -17.54 -0.82 14.68
CA THR A 54 -16.77 -0.43 15.87
C THR A 54 -15.39 0.14 15.56
N ILE A 55 -14.97 0.11 14.29
CA ILE A 55 -13.64 0.55 13.86
C ILE A 55 -13.72 1.94 13.24
N ALA A 56 -12.89 2.86 13.74
CA ALA A 56 -12.63 4.13 13.10
C ALA A 56 -11.67 3.93 11.91
N TRP A 57 -12.21 3.67 10.73
CA TRP A 57 -11.41 3.30 9.54
C TRP A 57 -10.39 4.35 9.10
N GLU A 58 -10.67 5.64 9.33
CA GLU A 58 -9.70 6.73 9.08
C GLU A 58 -8.47 6.62 10.00
N ALA A 59 -8.68 6.36 11.29
CA ALA A 59 -7.57 6.17 12.24
C ALA A 59 -6.78 4.89 11.94
N TYR A 60 -7.49 3.83 11.52
CA TYR A 60 -6.87 2.58 11.05
C TYR A 60 -6.00 2.81 9.82
N GLY A 61 -6.51 3.54 8.81
CA GLY A 61 -5.74 3.94 7.62
C GLY A 61 -4.51 4.78 7.95
N ALA A 62 -4.61 5.70 8.91
CA ALA A 62 -3.46 6.46 9.41
C ALA A 62 -2.40 5.54 10.06
N GLY A 63 -2.85 4.51 10.78
CA GLY A 63 -1.97 3.45 11.29
C GLY A 63 -1.21 2.73 10.17
N MET A 64 -1.89 2.40 9.07
CA MET A 64 -1.25 1.78 7.90
C MET A 64 -0.20 2.70 7.27
N CYS A 65 -0.47 4.00 7.16
CA CYS A 65 0.53 4.97 6.70
C CYS A 65 1.79 5.00 7.58
N ARG A 66 1.64 4.92 8.91
CA ARG A 66 2.79 4.85 9.84
C ARG A 66 3.55 3.55 9.69
N LEU A 67 2.83 2.44 9.51
CA LEU A 67 3.41 1.11 9.37
C LEU A 67 4.29 0.96 8.13
N VAL A 68 3.87 1.50 6.99
CA VAL A 68 4.63 1.37 5.73
C VAL A 68 5.78 2.36 5.60
N ARG A 69 5.81 3.42 6.42
CA ARG A 69 6.82 4.47 6.38
C ARG A 69 8.28 3.98 6.48
N PRO A 70 8.66 3.10 7.42
CA PRO A 70 10.04 2.61 7.51
C PRO A 70 10.47 1.76 6.31
N HIS A 71 9.52 1.22 5.54
CA HIS A 71 9.79 0.33 4.41
C HIS A 71 10.12 1.06 3.10
N GLN A 72 10.17 2.40 3.08
CA GLN A 72 10.49 3.22 1.89
C GLN A 72 9.65 2.91 0.62
N ALA A 73 8.48 2.27 0.77
CA ALA A 73 7.66 1.70 -0.29
C ALA A 73 6.91 2.71 -1.20
N ARG A 74 7.28 4.00 -1.19
CA ARG A 74 6.64 5.09 -1.97
C ARG A 74 5.10 5.09 -1.88
N VAL A 75 4.55 4.90 -0.68
CA VAL A 75 3.11 4.99 -0.42
C VAL A 75 2.72 6.41 -0.06
N PHE A 76 1.78 7.00 -0.80
CA PHE A 76 1.29 8.37 -0.59
C PHE A 76 -0.15 8.39 -0.06
N GLN A 77 -0.95 7.40 -0.41
CA GLN A 77 -2.33 7.28 0.05
C GLN A 77 -2.64 5.87 0.51
N ALA A 78 -3.33 5.74 1.63
CA ALA A 78 -3.90 4.48 2.10
C ALA A 78 -5.41 4.49 1.90
N HIS A 79 -5.93 3.51 1.17
CA HIS A 79 -7.34 3.28 0.93
C HIS A 79 -7.76 2.03 1.69
N VAL A 80 -8.70 2.18 2.62
CA VAL A 80 -9.29 1.03 3.32
C VAL A 80 -10.54 0.61 2.55
N ILE A 81 -10.56 -0.64 2.10
CA ILE A 81 -11.54 -1.16 1.14
C ILE A 81 -12.42 -2.22 1.79
N ASP A 82 -13.73 -2.09 1.61
CA ASP A 82 -14.71 -3.10 2.01
C ASP A 82 -14.60 -4.33 1.09
N MET A 83 -14.22 -5.48 1.65
CA MET A 83 -14.06 -6.75 0.91
C MET A 83 -15.30 -7.15 0.10
N THR A 84 -16.50 -6.75 0.54
CA THR A 84 -17.76 -7.08 -0.16
C THR A 84 -17.87 -6.44 -1.55
N SER A 85 -17.06 -5.40 -1.82
CA SER A 85 -17.00 -4.72 -3.11
C SER A 85 -15.95 -5.29 -4.07
N VAL A 86 -14.91 -5.98 -3.56
CA VAL A 86 -13.79 -6.49 -4.37
C VAL A 86 -14.19 -7.75 -5.14
N GLY A 87 -14.93 -8.67 -4.50
CA GLY A 87 -15.28 -9.98 -5.10
C GLY A 87 -16.33 -9.97 -6.20
N LYS A 88 -16.88 -8.80 -6.57
CA LYS A 88 -17.98 -8.66 -7.55
C LYS A 88 -17.50 -8.33 -8.98
N GLY A 89 -16.22 -8.57 -9.27
CA GLY A 89 -15.60 -8.18 -10.56
C GLY A 89 -15.42 -6.67 -10.74
N ALA A 90 -15.62 -5.90 -9.66
CA ALA A 90 -15.44 -4.45 -9.66
C ALA A 90 -13.95 -4.12 -9.77
N LYS A 91 -13.63 -3.07 -10.54
CA LYS A 91 -12.26 -2.54 -10.64
C LYS A 91 -11.94 -1.65 -9.43
N PRO A 92 -10.66 -1.42 -9.10
CA PRO A 92 -10.27 -0.58 -7.95
C PRO A 92 -11.03 0.76 -7.81
N PRO A 93 -11.32 1.51 -8.89
CA PRO A 93 -12.09 2.76 -8.79
C PRO A 93 -13.54 2.59 -8.33
N GLN A 94 -14.10 1.39 -8.47
CA GLN A 94 -15.47 1.04 -8.11
C GLN A 94 -15.58 0.41 -6.72
N TRP A 95 -14.45 0.09 -6.08
CA TRP A 95 -14.46 -0.48 -4.74
C TRP A 95 -14.99 0.51 -3.73
N LYS A 96 -15.74 -0.02 -2.76
CA LYS A 96 -16.30 0.77 -1.66
C LYS A 96 -15.18 1.09 -0.68
N ARG A 97 -14.82 2.36 -0.63
CA ARG A 97 -13.85 2.91 0.32
C ARG A 97 -14.52 3.18 1.66
N LEU A 98 -13.93 2.63 2.71
CA LEU A 98 -14.30 2.88 4.10
C LEU A 98 -13.55 4.09 4.66
N ALA A 99 -12.32 4.31 4.18
CA ALA A 99 -11.48 5.45 4.50
C ALA A 99 -10.46 5.73 3.39
N GLN A 100 -10.00 6.98 3.31
CA GLN A 100 -8.91 7.39 2.42
C GLN A 100 -8.01 8.38 3.15
N VAL A 101 -6.78 7.95 3.45
CA VAL A 101 -5.83 8.72 4.24
C VAL A 101 -4.64 9.16 3.39
N ASN A 102 -4.33 10.46 3.41
CA ASN A 102 -3.09 10.98 2.85
C ASN A 102 -1.92 10.71 3.82
N CYS A 103 -0.99 9.84 3.44
CA CYS A 103 0.12 9.46 4.31
C CYS A 103 1.11 10.60 4.58
N ALA A 104 1.14 11.64 3.75
CA ALA A 104 1.94 12.85 3.99
C ALA A 104 1.34 13.77 5.07
N ALA A 105 0.04 13.67 5.35
CA ALA A 105 -0.64 14.44 6.38
C ALA A 105 -0.53 13.79 7.78
N ILE A 106 0.02 12.58 7.85
CA ILE A 106 0.17 11.83 9.10
C ILE A 106 1.59 12.05 9.61
N ASN A 107 1.73 12.75 10.74
CA ASN A 107 3.00 12.82 11.48
C ASN A 107 3.30 11.50 12.18
#